data_AF-A0A2G5TXA2-F1
#
_entry.id   AF-A0A2G5TXA2-F1
#
_cell.length_a   1.000
_cell.length_b   1.000
_cell.length_c   1.000
_cell.angle_alpha   90.00
_cell.angle_beta   90.00
_cell.angle_gamma   90.00
#
_symmetry.space_group_name_H-M   'P 1'
#
loop_
_entity.id
_entity.type
_entity.pdbx_description
1 polymer ?
#
loop_
_entity_poly.entity_id
_entity_poly.type
_entity_poly.pdbx_seq_one_letter_code
_entity_poly.pdbx_strand_id
1 'polypeptide(L)'
;MFNCSLIILIIIVSIISADNPSDLGKCQQEDLLLADCLEPHQNYIETSLFDVSGREISSSTFMRKFTNFTKSFATCIGTDLICDTARHYKFFVDGLTYIGENLYDPKVFKCLERISPKLQDCLNTVPLSFRNLRKYQSYTSDQKKLMNCVIERMKDDQVCKNRKIIDSVEKSLNATRLIIRNYKRFRRGIMEPIVFSESLLSGIEVMKKKKI
;
A
#
# COMPACT_ATOMS: atom_id res chain seq x y z
N MET A 1 17.59 -2.05 4.17
CA MET A 1 16.67 -1.00 3.68
C MET A 1 15.34 -1.69 3.41
N PHE A 2 14.24 -1.27 4.02
CA PHE A 2 12.90 -1.82 3.70
C PHE A 2 12.06 -0.64 3.24
N ASN A 3 12.26 -0.33 1.98
CA ASN A 3 11.48 0.64 1.24
C ASN A 3 10.01 0.16 1.23
N CYS A 4 9.03 1.01 1.49
CA CYS A 4 7.66 0.71 1.05
C CYS A 4 7.64 0.49 -0.47
N SER A 5 8.55 1.16 -1.17
CA SER A 5 9.01 0.87 -2.52
C SER A 5 9.58 -0.56 -2.70
N LEU A 6 10.30 -1.14 -1.73
CA LEU A 6 10.75 -2.55 -1.73
C LEU A 6 9.57 -3.50 -1.52
N ILE A 7 8.56 -3.13 -0.76
CA ILE A 7 7.38 -3.98 -0.54
C ILE A 7 6.61 -4.10 -1.85
N ILE A 8 6.38 -2.96 -2.51
CA ILE A 8 5.78 -2.85 -3.85
C ILE A 8 6.65 -3.59 -4.88
N LEU A 9 7.97 -3.37 -4.88
CA LEU A 9 8.90 -4.02 -5.79
C LEU A 9 9.04 -5.52 -5.52
N ILE A 10 9.03 -5.97 -4.26
CA ILE A 10 9.08 -7.40 -3.92
C ILE A 10 7.75 -8.05 -4.28
N ILE A 11 6.61 -7.36 -4.17
CA ILE A 11 5.34 -7.88 -4.72
C ILE A 11 5.50 -8.09 -6.22
N ILE A 12 6.01 -7.11 -6.97
CA ILE A 12 6.25 -7.22 -8.43
C ILE A 12 7.29 -8.30 -8.78
N VAL A 13 8.41 -8.40 -8.04
CA VAL A 13 9.49 -9.38 -8.26
C VAL A 13 9.07 -10.79 -7.82
N SER A 14 8.20 -10.92 -6.82
CA SER A 14 7.62 -12.23 -6.45
C SER A 14 6.68 -12.74 -7.54
N ILE A 15 5.98 -11.86 -8.28
CA ILE A 15 5.17 -12.25 -9.46
C ILE A 15 6.07 -12.89 -10.52
N ILE A 16 7.26 -12.32 -10.72
CA ILE A 16 8.23 -12.78 -11.72
C ILE A 16 8.96 -14.06 -11.28
N SER A 17 8.99 -14.36 -9.98
CA SER A 17 9.78 -15.47 -9.41
C SER A 17 8.95 -16.68 -8.95
N ALA A 18 7.66 -16.74 -9.30
CA ALA A 18 6.76 -17.82 -8.90
C ALA A 18 6.93 -19.07 -9.78
N ASP A 19 8.15 -19.62 -9.82
CA ASP A 19 8.37 -20.99 -10.27
C ASP A 19 8.14 -21.94 -9.10
N ASN A 20 6.92 -22.48 -8.99
CA ASN A 20 6.71 -23.81 -8.40
C ASN A 20 5.44 -24.44 -8.98
N PRO A 21 5.58 -25.55 -9.76
CA PRO A 21 4.49 -26.11 -10.52
C PRO A 21 3.70 -27.11 -9.69
N SER A 22 2.49 -26.74 -9.26
CA SER A 22 1.47 -27.74 -8.90
C SER A 22 0.06 -27.16 -8.94
N ASP A 23 -0.44 -26.91 -10.17
CA ASP A 23 -1.85 -27.08 -10.58
C ASP A 23 -1.94 -26.79 -12.09
N LEU A 24 -1.69 -27.83 -12.88
CA LEU A 24 -1.17 -27.84 -14.27
C LEU A 24 -2.12 -27.34 -15.38
N GLY A 25 -3.04 -26.42 -15.10
CA GLY A 25 -3.79 -25.76 -16.18
C GLY A 25 -4.31 -24.38 -15.81
N LYS A 26 -5.13 -24.29 -14.76
CA LYS A 26 -5.79 -23.03 -14.38
C LYS A 26 -4.84 -22.04 -13.72
N CYS A 27 -3.96 -22.50 -12.83
CA CYS A 27 -2.98 -21.60 -12.21
C CYS A 27 -1.90 -21.16 -13.18
N GLN A 28 -1.45 -22.04 -14.08
CA GLN A 28 -0.56 -21.64 -15.17
C GLN A 28 -1.20 -20.60 -16.09
N GLN A 29 -2.52 -20.70 -16.37
CA GLN A 29 -3.24 -19.69 -17.13
C GLN A 29 -3.33 -18.36 -16.39
N GLU A 30 -3.55 -18.37 -15.07
CA GLU A 30 -3.52 -17.14 -14.27
C GLU A 30 -2.13 -16.52 -14.18
N ASP A 31 -1.06 -17.34 -14.15
CA ASP A 31 0.32 -16.86 -14.19
C ASP A 31 0.65 -16.22 -15.55
N LEU A 32 0.19 -16.81 -16.66
CA LEU A 32 0.29 -16.21 -17.99
C LEU A 32 -0.51 -14.91 -18.08
N LEU A 33 -1.74 -14.87 -17.56
CA LEU A 33 -2.54 -13.65 -17.50
C LEU A 33 -1.83 -12.54 -16.72
N LEU A 34 -1.21 -12.88 -15.58
CA LEU A 34 -0.42 -11.93 -14.80
C LEU A 34 0.75 -11.37 -15.63
N ALA A 35 1.46 -12.23 -16.36
CA ALA A 35 2.57 -11.83 -17.23
C ALA A 35 2.09 -10.93 -18.39
N ASP A 36 1.02 -11.32 -19.09
CA ASP A 36 0.40 -10.56 -20.18
C ASP A 36 -0.07 -9.19 -19.70
N CYS A 37 -0.64 -9.12 -18.50
CA CYS A 37 -1.04 -7.85 -17.89
C CYS A 37 0.13 -6.95 -17.47
N LEU A 38 1.33 -7.52 -17.27
CA LEU A 38 2.55 -6.76 -16.97
C LEU A 38 3.31 -6.34 -18.22
N GLU A 39 3.17 -7.06 -19.33
CA GLU A 39 3.91 -6.82 -20.59
C GLU A 39 3.86 -5.35 -21.05
N PRO A 40 2.70 -4.66 -21.09
CA PRO A 40 2.63 -3.26 -21.52
C PRO A 40 3.34 -2.28 -20.56
N HIS A 41 3.70 -2.76 -19.37
CA HIS A 41 4.27 -1.97 -18.29
C HIS A 41 5.76 -2.27 -18.05
N GLN A 42 6.38 -3.19 -18.79
CA GLN A 42 7.78 -3.61 -18.58
C GLN A 42 8.76 -2.45 -18.59
N ASN A 43 8.68 -1.56 -19.59
CA ASN A 43 9.56 -0.39 -19.64
C ASN A 43 9.38 0.52 -18.41
N TYR A 44 8.15 0.71 -17.92
CA TYR A 44 7.92 1.49 -16.70
C TYR A 44 8.49 0.78 -15.47
N ILE A 45 8.33 -0.54 -15.37
CA ILE A 45 8.87 -1.36 -14.29
C ILE A 45 10.40 -1.25 -14.26
N GLU A 46 11.06 -1.50 -15.39
CA GLU A 46 12.53 -1.51 -15.49
C GLU A 46 13.15 -0.13 -15.27
N THR A 47 12.57 0.92 -15.86
CA THR A 47 13.17 2.26 -15.81
C THR A 47 12.80 3.07 -14.58
N SER A 48 11.62 2.82 -14.00
CA SER A 48 11.05 3.69 -12.97
C SER A 48 10.78 2.97 -11.66
N LEU A 49 10.55 1.65 -11.69
CA LEU A 49 10.30 0.89 -10.47
C LEU A 49 11.57 0.17 -10.01
N PHE A 50 12.45 -0.33 -10.87
CA PHE A 50 13.58 -1.18 -10.47
C PHE A 50 14.50 -0.58 -9.37
N ASP A 51 14.75 0.73 -9.40
CA ASP A 51 15.63 1.43 -8.44
C ASP A 51 14.89 2.50 -7.58
N VAL A 52 13.69 2.18 -7.09
CA VAL A 52 12.98 3.11 -6.20
C VAL A 52 13.64 3.22 -4.82
N SER A 53 14.09 4.43 -4.49
CA SER A 53 14.74 4.76 -3.22
C SER A 53 13.76 5.05 -2.07
N GLY A 54 12.48 5.25 -2.38
CA GLY A 54 11.43 5.71 -1.48
C GLY A 54 11.22 7.22 -1.47
N ARG A 55 12.14 8.01 -2.03
CA ARG A 55 11.97 9.47 -2.21
C ARG A 55 10.89 9.81 -3.22
N GLU A 56 10.57 8.87 -4.11
CA GLU A 56 9.60 9.04 -5.18
C GLU A 56 8.16 9.18 -4.62
N ILE A 57 7.91 8.72 -3.40
CA ILE A 57 6.62 8.84 -2.68
C ILE A 57 6.21 10.30 -2.46
N SER A 58 7.16 11.23 -2.37
CA SER A 58 6.86 12.68 -2.27
C SER A 58 6.66 13.36 -3.62
N SER A 59 6.75 12.63 -4.73
CA SER A 59 6.47 13.15 -6.07
C SER A 59 5.05 12.78 -6.50
N SER A 60 4.16 13.77 -6.55
CA SER A 60 2.78 13.57 -7.03
C SER A 60 2.74 13.04 -8.47
N THR A 61 3.68 13.48 -9.32
CA THR A 61 3.81 13.00 -10.70
C THR A 61 4.18 11.52 -10.75
N PHE A 62 5.18 11.11 -9.97
CA PHE A 62 5.59 9.70 -9.92
C PHE A 62 4.45 8.83 -9.39
N MET A 63 3.84 9.25 -8.28
CA MET A 63 2.82 8.46 -7.61
C MET A 63 1.53 8.39 -8.41
N ARG A 64 1.18 9.42 -9.18
CA ARG A 64 0.07 9.32 -10.15
C ARG A 64 0.35 8.30 -11.25
N LYS A 65 1.57 8.25 -11.80
CA LYS A 65 1.96 7.22 -12.78
C LYS A 65 1.89 5.83 -12.14
N PHE A 66 2.37 5.70 -10.92
CA PHE A 66 2.33 4.45 -10.15
C PHE A 66 0.89 3.98 -9.90
N THR A 67 0.00 4.87 -9.45
CA THR A 67 -1.43 4.57 -9.24
C THR A 67 -2.11 4.16 -10.54
N ASN A 68 -1.80 4.81 -11.66
CA ASN A 68 -2.35 4.44 -12.97
C ASN A 68 -1.86 3.05 -13.39
N PHE A 69 -0.58 2.74 -13.16
CA PHE A 69 -0.04 1.41 -13.38
C PHE A 69 -0.76 0.36 -12.53
N THR A 70 -0.87 0.55 -11.22
CA THR A 70 -1.54 -0.43 -10.35
C THR A 70 -3.01 -0.59 -10.72
N LYS A 71 -3.71 0.50 -11.08
CA LYS A 71 -5.10 0.45 -11.53
C LYS A 71 -5.26 -0.33 -12.83
N SER A 72 -4.41 -0.05 -13.82
CA SER A 72 -4.39 -0.76 -15.11
C SER A 72 -4.16 -2.24 -14.91
N PHE A 73 -3.12 -2.59 -14.14
CA PHE A 73 -2.77 -3.96 -13.84
C PHE A 73 -3.89 -4.69 -13.07
N ALA A 74 -4.43 -4.06 -12.01
CA ALA A 74 -5.56 -4.59 -11.26
C ALA A 74 -6.80 -4.84 -12.13
N THR A 75 -7.05 -3.97 -13.11
CA THR A 75 -8.19 -4.10 -14.03
C THR A 75 -7.97 -5.25 -15.00
N CYS A 76 -6.76 -5.38 -15.53
CA CYS A 76 -6.39 -6.42 -16.47
C CYS A 76 -6.49 -7.84 -15.86
N ILE A 77 -5.99 -8.02 -14.64
CA ILE A 77 -6.05 -9.32 -13.93
C ILE A 77 -7.50 -9.77 -13.67
N GLY A 78 -8.43 -8.83 -13.52
CA GLY A 78 -9.83 -9.12 -13.22
C GLY A 78 -10.07 -9.58 -11.76
N THR A 79 -11.26 -10.13 -11.51
CA THR A 79 -11.72 -10.52 -10.16
C THR A 79 -11.89 -12.03 -9.97
N ASP A 80 -11.95 -12.79 -11.06
CA ASP A 80 -12.35 -14.19 -11.06
C ASP A 80 -11.13 -15.13 -10.94
N LEU A 81 -10.31 -14.85 -9.93
CA LEU A 81 -9.06 -15.58 -9.66
C LEU A 81 -9.31 -16.76 -8.73
N ILE A 82 -8.78 -17.91 -9.12
CA ILE A 82 -8.88 -19.17 -8.39
C ILE A 82 -7.62 -19.40 -7.57
N CYS A 83 -6.45 -19.04 -8.11
CA CYS A 83 -5.17 -19.41 -7.52
C CYS A 83 -4.71 -18.41 -6.46
N ASP A 84 -4.26 -18.93 -5.32
CA ASP A 84 -3.92 -18.13 -4.14
C ASP A 84 -2.84 -17.09 -4.44
N THR A 85 -1.84 -17.44 -5.24
CA THR A 85 -0.79 -16.52 -5.69
C THR A 85 -1.37 -15.31 -6.43
N ALA A 86 -2.20 -15.52 -7.45
CA ALA A 86 -2.84 -14.43 -8.18
C ALA A 86 -3.76 -13.59 -7.27
N ARG A 87 -4.51 -14.24 -6.38
CA ARG A 87 -5.37 -13.58 -5.39
C ARG A 87 -4.57 -12.71 -4.41
N HIS A 88 -3.40 -13.16 -3.97
CA HIS A 88 -2.49 -12.36 -3.16
C HIS A 88 -2.00 -11.12 -3.91
N TYR A 89 -1.60 -11.27 -5.17
CA TYR A 89 -1.18 -10.13 -5.98
C TYR A 89 -2.30 -9.13 -6.17
N LYS A 90 -3.48 -9.61 -6.56
CA LYS A 90 -4.67 -8.78 -6.70
C LYS A 90 -4.98 -7.99 -5.44
N PHE A 91 -4.96 -8.63 -4.27
CA PHE A 91 -5.12 -7.96 -2.98
C PHE A 91 -4.15 -6.78 -2.80
N PHE A 92 -2.87 -6.99 -3.09
CA PHE A 92 -1.87 -5.95 -2.91
C PHE A 92 -2.04 -4.81 -3.91
N VAL A 93 -2.28 -5.13 -5.18
CA VAL A 93 -2.41 -4.12 -6.24
C VAL A 93 -3.67 -3.29 -6.06
N ASP A 94 -4.79 -3.91 -5.63
CA ASP A 94 -6.01 -3.18 -5.27
C ASP A 94 -5.78 -2.26 -4.09
N GLY A 95 -5.09 -2.73 -3.05
CA GLY A 95 -4.77 -1.90 -1.89
C GLY A 95 -3.85 -0.72 -2.24
N LEU A 96 -2.87 -0.93 -3.12
CA LEU A 96 -1.97 0.13 -3.59
C LEU A 96 -2.70 1.15 -4.47
N THR A 97 -3.59 0.68 -5.34
CA THR A 97 -4.47 1.54 -6.14
C THR A 97 -5.34 2.40 -5.23
N TYR A 98 -5.96 1.79 -4.22
CA TYR A 98 -6.80 2.48 -3.27
C TYR A 98 -6.05 3.58 -2.51
N ILE A 99 -4.85 3.30 -2.01
CA ILE A 99 -4.01 4.32 -1.35
C ILE A 99 -3.65 5.43 -2.35
N GLY A 100 -3.27 5.04 -3.57
CA GLY A 100 -2.95 5.93 -4.66
C GLY A 100 -4.05 6.96 -4.94
N GLU A 101 -5.27 6.49 -5.13
CA GLU A 101 -6.43 7.33 -5.47
C GLU A 101 -6.85 8.24 -4.31
N ASN A 102 -6.72 7.80 -3.06
CA ASN A 102 -7.12 8.59 -1.89
C ASN A 102 -6.05 9.60 -1.45
N LEU A 103 -4.78 9.18 -1.38
CA LEU A 103 -3.69 9.98 -0.83
C LEU A 103 -3.14 11.00 -1.83
N TYR A 104 -3.14 10.66 -3.12
CA TYR A 104 -2.62 11.51 -4.20
C TYR A 104 -3.70 12.27 -4.97
N ASP A 105 -4.93 12.29 -4.45
CA ASP A 105 -5.90 13.33 -4.83
C ASP A 105 -5.24 14.71 -4.63
N PRO A 106 -5.34 15.64 -5.60
CA PRO A 106 -4.63 16.92 -5.54
C PRO A 106 -4.91 17.74 -4.27
N LYS A 107 -6.13 17.68 -3.71
CA LYS A 107 -6.47 18.43 -2.49
C LYS A 107 -5.87 17.76 -1.26
N VAL A 108 -5.92 16.43 -1.21
CA VAL A 108 -5.35 15.63 -0.12
C VAL A 108 -3.83 15.76 -0.10
N PHE A 109 -3.18 15.57 -1.25
CA PHE A 109 -1.73 15.65 -1.36
C PHE A 109 -1.19 17.03 -0.98
N LYS A 110 -1.82 18.11 -1.47
CA LYS A 110 -1.44 19.49 -1.11
C LYS A 110 -1.60 19.77 0.39
N CYS A 111 -2.62 19.17 1.02
CA CYS A 111 -2.76 19.23 2.47
C CYS A 111 -1.58 18.54 3.18
N LEU A 112 -1.21 17.34 2.75
CA LEU A 112 -0.10 16.58 3.34
C LEU A 112 1.25 17.31 3.20
N GLU A 113 1.52 17.91 2.04
CA GLU A 113 2.71 18.76 1.84
C GLU A 113 2.76 19.92 2.84
N ARG A 114 1.60 20.57 3.06
CA ARG A 114 1.48 21.71 3.98
C ARG A 114 1.71 21.33 5.44
N ILE A 115 1.21 20.18 5.88
CA ILE A 115 1.37 19.74 7.28
C ILE A 115 2.68 18.99 7.51
N SER A 116 3.38 18.52 6.47
CA SER A 116 4.62 17.74 6.58
C SER A 116 5.64 18.32 7.58
N PRO A 117 5.91 19.64 7.63
CA PRO A 117 6.81 20.20 8.64
C PRO A 117 6.32 20.01 10.09
N LYS A 118 4.99 20.03 10.29
CA LYS A 118 4.33 19.84 11.60
C LYS A 118 4.25 18.37 12.03
N LEU A 119 4.51 17.44 11.11
CA LEU A 119 4.47 16.00 11.39
C LEU A 119 5.76 15.49 12.07
N GLN A 120 6.82 16.30 12.14
CA GLN A 120 8.05 15.91 12.87
C GLN A 120 7.76 15.62 14.35
N ASP A 121 6.88 16.40 14.97
CA ASP A 121 6.45 16.19 16.36
C ASP A 121 5.71 14.86 16.56
N CYS A 122 5.04 14.36 15.52
CA CYS A 122 4.37 13.05 15.58
C CYS A 122 5.35 11.87 15.63
N LEU A 123 6.63 12.11 15.32
CA LEU A 123 7.66 11.09 15.23
C LEU A 123 8.65 11.12 16.40
N ASN A 124 8.37 11.94 17.44
CA ASN A 124 9.10 12.08 18.71
C ASN A 124 10.53 11.53 18.68
N THR A 125 11.50 12.42 18.44
CA THR A 125 12.96 12.26 18.69
C THR A 125 13.79 11.34 17.81
N VAL A 126 13.27 10.82 16.69
CA VAL A 126 14.11 10.09 15.74
C VAL A 126 14.16 10.85 14.42
N PRO A 127 15.34 11.31 13.95
CA PRO A 127 15.46 11.91 12.62
C PRO A 127 14.82 10.97 11.61
N LEU A 128 13.98 11.53 10.73
CA LEU A 128 13.35 10.87 9.58
C LEU A 128 14.44 10.29 8.67
N SER A 129 15.01 9.18 9.10
CA SER A 129 15.86 8.33 8.28
C SER A 129 15.03 7.10 7.93
N PHE A 130 15.10 6.68 6.68
CA PHE A 130 14.52 5.41 6.21
C PHE A 130 14.93 4.21 7.09
N ARG A 131 16.09 4.29 7.75
CA ARG A 131 16.60 3.28 8.69
C ARG A 131 15.75 3.18 9.96
N ASN A 132 15.18 4.29 10.42
CA ASN A 132 14.41 4.40 11.66
C ASN A 132 12.92 4.09 11.47
N LEU A 133 12.37 4.33 10.28
CA LEU A 133 11.02 3.86 9.90
C LEU A 133 10.90 2.33 9.95
N ARG A 134 12.00 1.60 9.74
CA ARG A 134 12.07 0.14 9.90
C ARG A 134 11.79 -0.31 11.34
N LYS A 135 12.13 0.49 12.36
CA LYS A 135 11.83 0.21 13.76
C LYS A 135 10.35 0.40 14.09
N TYR A 136 9.66 1.32 13.43
CA TYR A 136 8.20 1.51 13.56
C TYR A 136 7.37 0.41 12.90
N GLN A 137 8.01 -0.49 12.12
CA GLN A 137 7.33 -1.65 11.56
C GLN A 137 6.97 -2.68 12.64
N SER A 138 7.61 -2.72 13.82
CA SER A 138 7.37 -3.78 14.81
C SER A 138 6.20 -3.52 15.77
N TYR A 139 5.66 -2.31 15.88
CA TYR A 139 4.63 -1.99 16.88
C TYR A 139 3.36 -1.40 16.27
N THR A 140 2.30 -2.20 16.26
CA THR A 140 0.95 -1.78 15.86
C THR A 140 0.35 -0.68 16.75
N SER A 141 0.81 -0.54 18.00
CA SER A 141 0.46 0.56 18.90
C SER A 141 1.00 1.90 18.43
N ASP A 142 2.23 1.91 17.92
CA ASP A 142 2.95 3.13 17.55
C ASP A 142 2.43 3.66 16.22
N GLN A 143 1.97 2.77 15.33
CA GLN A 143 1.27 3.15 14.10
C GLN A 143 -0.08 3.84 14.38
N LYS A 144 -0.86 3.39 15.36
CA LYS A 144 -2.12 4.04 15.72
C LYS A 144 -1.86 5.41 16.38
N LYS A 145 -0.84 5.51 17.25
CA LYS A 145 -0.44 6.79 17.85
C LYS A 145 0.03 7.78 16.78
N LEU A 146 0.83 7.33 15.82
CA LEU A 146 1.27 8.13 14.68
C LEU A 146 0.07 8.60 13.84
N MET A 147 -0.83 7.69 13.48
CA MET A 147 -2.05 8.02 12.73
C MET A 147 -2.88 9.07 13.47
N ASN A 148 -3.19 8.84 14.75
CA ASN A 148 -3.92 9.80 15.56
C ASN A 148 -3.22 11.17 15.59
N CYS A 149 -1.89 11.20 15.77
CA CYS A 149 -1.16 12.45 15.76
C CYS A 149 -1.26 13.18 14.41
N VAL A 150 -1.09 12.48 13.29
CA VAL A 150 -1.25 13.06 11.94
C VAL A 150 -2.65 13.67 11.79
N ILE A 151 -3.69 12.94 12.20
CA ILE A 151 -5.08 13.39 12.11
C ILE A 151 -5.33 14.61 13.00
N GLU A 152 -4.80 14.66 14.22
CA GLU A 152 -4.91 15.86 15.07
C GLU A 152 -4.20 17.07 14.43
N ARG A 153 -3.00 16.89 13.87
CA ARG A 153 -2.30 17.98 13.16
C ARG A 153 -3.05 18.47 11.92
N MET A 154 -3.83 17.60 11.27
CA MET A 154 -4.70 18.00 10.17
C MET A 154 -5.89 18.85 10.64
N LYS A 155 -6.49 18.52 11.80
CA LYS A 155 -7.61 19.28 12.38
C LYS A 155 -7.20 20.70 12.78
N ASP A 156 -5.95 20.89 13.18
CA ASP A 156 -5.39 22.19 13.54
C ASP A 156 -5.10 23.11 12.34
N ASP A 157 -5.07 22.58 11.11
CA ASP A 157 -4.75 23.36 9.92
C ASP A 157 -6.01 23.77 9.14
N GLN A 158 -6.09 25.06 8.78
CA GLN A 158 -7.26 25.66 8.15
C GLN A 158 -7.66 25.01 6.80
N VAL A 159 -6.71 24.46 6.06
CA VAL A 159 -6.97 23.79 4.77
C VAL A 159 -7.22 22.30 4.97
N CYS A 160 -6.48 21.66 5.87
CA CYS A 160 -6.56 20.22 6.10
C CYS A 160 -7.73 19.78 6.98
N LYS A 161 -8.32 20.67 7.78
CA LYS A 161 -9.44 20.35 8.69
C LYS A 161 -10.73 19.91 7.97
N ASN A 162 -10.75 19.91 6.64
CA ASN A 162 -11.87 19.41 5.86
C ASN A 162 -12.09 17.92 6.13
N ARG A 163 -13.31 17.55 6.55
CA ARG A 163 -13.67 16.17 6.88
C ARG A 163 -13.36 15.18 5.75
N LYS A 164 -13.62 15.52 4.49
CA LYS A 164 -13.33 14.62 3.36
C LYS A 164 -11.82 14.37 3.18
N ILE A 165 -11.00 15.38 3.45
CA ILE A 165 -9.54 15.25 3.37
C ILE A 165 -9.03 14.38 4.51
N ILE A 166 -9.51 14.62 5.74
CA ILE A 166 -9.19 13.80 6.91
C ILE A 166 -9.59 12.34 6.69
N ASP A 167 -10.84 12.09 6.26
CA ASP A 167 -11.36 10.75 6.01
C ASP A 167 -10.51 10.02 4.94
N SER A 168 -10.08 10.72 3.88
CA SER A 168 -9.22 10.16 2.83
C SER A 168 -7.85 9.73 3.37
N VAL A 169 -7.21 10.58 4.19
CA VAL A 169 -5.92 10.27 4.80
C VAL A 169 -6.06 9.13 5.79
N GLU A 170 -7.09 9.12 6.63
CA GLU A 170 -7.33 8.06 7.61
C GLU A 170 -7.53 6.70 6.92
N LYS A 171 -8.39 6.64 5.90
CA LYS A 171 -8.60 5.44 5.08
C LYS A 171 -7.30 4.95 4.43
N SER A 172 -6.50 5.86 3.89
CA SER A 172 -5.20 5.53 3.26
C SER A 172 -4.19 4.98 4.27
N LEU A 173 -4.12 5.54 5.48
CA LEU A 173 -3.25 5.06 6.56
C LEU A 173 -3.70 3.67 7.05
N ASN A 174 -5.00 3.45 7.18
CA ASN A 174 -5.56 2.13 7.53
C ASN A 174 -5.27 1.09 6.44
N ALA A 175 -5.45 1.44 5.17
CA ALA A 175 -5.12 0.57 4.04
C ALA A 175 -3.63 0.23 4.01
N THR A 176 -2.76 1.23 4.21
CA THR A 176 -1.30 1.04 4.29
C THR A 176 -0.94 0.05 5.40
N ARG A 177 -1.55 0.18 6.58
CA ARG A 177 -1.36 -0.74 7.70
C ARG A 177 -1.80 -2.16 7.37
N LEU A 178 -2.94 -2.31 6.70
CA LEU A 178 -3.47 -3.60 6.28
C LEU A 178 -2.52 -4.29 5.27
N ILE A 179 -2.03 -3.55 4.27
CA ILE A 179 -1.06 -4.02 3.29
C ILE A 179 0.23 -4.47 3.97
N ILE A 180 0.83 -3.63 4.83
CA ILE A 180 2.07 -3.97 5.54
C ILE A 180 1.89 -5.24 6.38
N ARG A 181 0.76 -5.38 7.07
CA ARG A 181 0.44 -6.56 7.89
C ARG A 181 0.37 -7.83 7.03
N ASN A 182 -0.36 -7.78 5.93
CA ASN A 182 -0.55 -8.94 5.06
C ASN A 182 0.71 -9.27 4.27
N TYR A 183 1.48 -8.27 3.85
CA TYR A 183 2.77 -8.49 3.21
C TYR A 183 3.75 -9.25 4.11
N LYS A 184 3.77 -8.96 5.42
CA LYS A 184 4.58 -9.74 6.37
C LYS A 184 4.13 -11.20 6.49
N ARG A 185 2.83 -11.46 6.35
CA ARG A 185 2.27 -12.82 6.37
C ARG A 185 2.61 -13.55 5.07
N PHE A 186 2.46 -12.86 3.93
CA PHE A 186 2.81 -13.36 2.60
C PHE A 186 4.28 -13.77 2.54
N ARG A 187 5.20 -12.90 3.00
CA ARG A 187 6.63 -13.19 3.11
C ARG A 187 6.99 -14.37 4.01
N ARG A 188 6.07 -14.82 4.86
CA ARG A 188 6.22 -15.98 5.74
C ARG A 188 5.46 -17.21 5.22
N GLY A 189 4.80 -17.13 4.07
CA GLY A 189 3.97 -18.20 3.52
C GLY A 189 2.70 -18.50 4.31
N ILE A 190 2.21 -17.55 5.11
CA ILE A 190 1.04 -17.74 6.00
C ILE A 190 -0.09 -16.72 5.74
N MET A 191 -0.08 -16.10 4.55
CA MET A 191 -1.19 -15.25 4.14
C MET A 191 -2.27 -16.13 3.54
N GLU A 192 -3.49 -15.98 4.07
CA GLU A 192 -4.68 -16.53 3.46
C GLU A 192 -5.16 -15.58 2.34
N PRO A 193 -5.71 -16.12 1.24
CA PRO A 193 -6.33 -15.31 0.19
C PRO A 193 -7.48 -14.47 0.74
N ILE A 194 -7.41 -13.16 0.53
CA ILE A 194 -8.43 -12.20 0.96
C ILE A 194 -8.64 -11.16 -0.14
N VAL A 195 -9.88 -10.67 -0.29
CA VAL A 195 -10.20 -9.61 -1.25
C VAL A 195 -10.07 -8.26 -0.58
N PHE A 196 -9.30 -7.35 -1.18
CA PHE A 196 -9.18 -5.99 -0.65
C PHE A 196 -10.53 -5.27 -0.78
N SER A 197 -11.00 -4.65 0.31
CA SER A 197 -12.25 -3.88 0.31
C SER A 197 -12.27 -2.86 1.45
N GLU A 198 -13.06 -1.80 1.30
CA GLU A 198 -13.19 -0.76 2.34
C GLU A 198 -13.75 -1.31 3.66
N SER A 199 -14.56 -2.37 3.63
CA SER A 199 -15.10 -3.01 4.84
C SER A 199 -14.01 -3.69 5.69
N LEU A 200 -12.89 -4.11 5.09
CA LEU A 200 -11.74 -4.59 5.85
C LEU A 200 -11.06 -3.48 6.66
N LEU A 201 -11.20 -2.22 6.23
CA LEU A 201 -10.63 -1.07 6.93
C LEU A 201 -11.42 -0.77 8.21
N SER A 202 -12.75 -0.90 8.18
CA SER A 202 -13.61 -0.75 9.36
C SER A 202 -13.56 -1.96 10.32
N GLY A 203 -13.32 -3.17 9.80
CA GLY A 203 -13.12 -4.38 10.62
C GLY A 203 -11.90 -4.35 11.55
N ILE A 204 -10.89 -3.52 11.26
CA ILE A 204 -9.74 -3.27 12.14
C ILE A 204 -10.16 -2.61 13.46
N GLU A 205 -11.27 -1.86 13.48
CA GLU A 205 -11.81 -1.25 14.69
C GLU A 205 -12.68 -2.21 15.51
N VAL A 206 -13.42 -3.11 14.85
CA VAL A 206 -14.42 -3.98 15.50
C VAL A 206 -13.79 -5.18 16.22
N MET A 207 -12.64 -5.69 15.78
CA MET A 207 -11.93 -6.79 16.47
C MET A 207 -11.43 -6.44 17.89
N LYS A 208 -11.60 -5.20 18.36
CA LYS A 208 -11.32 -4.80 19.76
C LYS A 208 -12.53 -4.82 20.69
N LYS A 209 -13.76 -4.95 20.18
CA LYS A 209 -14.96 -5.01 21.04
C LYS A 209 -15.38 -6.42 21.46
N LYS A 210 -14.69 -7.46 20.98
CA LYS A 210 -14.84 -8.85 21.45
C LYS A 210 -13.62 -9.29 22.28
N LYS A 211 -13.46 -8.65 23.44
CA LYS A 211 -12.87 -9.29 24.63
C LYS A 211 -13.83 -8.95 25.76
N ILE A 212 -14.80 -9.85 25.96
CA ILE A 212 -15.55 -9.98 27.20
C ILE A 212 -14.66 -10.82 28.11
#